data_AF-A0A0Q9L2M1-F1
#
_entry.id   AF-A0A0Q9L2M1-F1
#
_cell.length_a   1.000
_cell.length_b   1.000
_cell.length_c   1.000
_cell.angle_alpha   90.00
_cell.angle_beta   90.00
_cell.angle_gamma   90.00
#
_symmetry.space_group_name_H-M   'P 1'
#
loop_
_entity.id
_entity.type
_entity.pdbx_description
1 polymer ?
#
loop_
_entity_poly.entity_id
_entity_poly.type
_entity_poly.pdbx_seq_one_letter_code
_entity_poly.pdbx_strand_id
1 'polypeptide(L)' 'MKIAVAGTGYVGLVAGVCFAEVGHQVICVDIDENKVNLMKSGFSPIYEAGLEELMQKKLCS' A
#
# COMPACT_ATOMS: atom_id res chain seq x y z
N MET A 1 9.84 11.44 -4.68
CA MET A 1 9.13 11.60 -5.97
C MET A 1 7.65 11.24 -5.76
N LYS A 2 6.76 11.58 -6.69
CA LYS A 2 5.35 11.12 -6.68
C LYS A 2 5.23 9.86 -7.53
N ILE A 3 4.75 8.76 -6.95
CA ILE A 3 4.64 7.45 -7.59
C ILE A 3 3.19 6.98 -7.48
N ALA A 4 2.63 6.50 -8.58
CA ALA A 4 1.33 5.83 -8.60
C ALA A 4 1.55 4.35 -8.88
N VAL A 5 0.99 3.48 -8.04
CA VAL A 5 1.00 2.03 -8.21
C VAL A 5 -0.41 1.56 -8.54
N ALA A 6 -0.61 1.10 -9.78
CA ALA A 6 -1.88 0.55 -10.23
C ALA A 6 -1.88 -0.97 -10.02
N GLY A 7 -2.78 -1.45 -9.14
CA GLY A 7 -2.91 -2.82 -8.68
C GLY A 7 -2.28 -3.01 -7.29
N THR A 8 -3.09 -3.43 -6.33
CA THR A 8 -2.70 -3.70 -4.92
C THR A 8 -2.74 -5.18 -4.59
N GLY A 9 -2.30 -6.00 -5.54
CA GLY A 9 -1.92 -7.38 -5.29
C GLY A 9 -0.57 -7.46 -4.57
N TYR A 10 -0.04 -8.68 -4.47
CA TYR A 10 1.22 -8.97 -3.79
C TYR A 10 2.37 -8.04 -4.19
N VAL A 11 2.68 -7.99 -5.50
CA VAL A 11 3.81 -7.23 -6.02
C VAL A 11 3.58 -5.72 -5.88
N GLY A 12 2.40 -5.25 -6.27
CA GLY A 12 2.10 -3.82 -6.31
C GLY A 12 2.07 -3.19 -4.93
N LEU A 13 1.38 -3.83 -3.97
CA LEU A 13 1.29 -3.28 -2.63
C LEU A 13 2.65 -3.29 -1.91
N VAL A 14 3.39 -4.40 -1.96
CA VAL A 14 4.72 -4.48 -1.33
C VAL A 14 5.66 -3.44 -1.94
N ALA A 15 5.70 -3.31 -3.27
CA ALA A 15 6.51 -2.29 -3.93
C ALA A 15 6.09 -0.87 -3.52
N GLY A 16 4.78 -0.60 -3.47
CA GLY A 16 4.23 0.69 -3.05
C GLY A 16 4.65 1.06 -1.63
N VAL A 17 4.54 0.13 -0.69
CA VAL A 17 4.97 0.33 0.71
C VAL A 17 6.48 0.52 0.80
N CYS A 18 7.29 -0.26 0.07
CA CYS A 18 8.75 -0.06 0.02
C CYS A 18 9.12 1.33 -0.54
N PHE A 19 8.43 1.81 -1.57
CA PHE A 19 8.64 3.16 -2.10
C PHE A 19 8.26 4.25 -1.09
N ALA A 20 7.18 4.05 -0.33
CA ALA A 20 6.79 4.97 0.74
C ALA A 20 7.81 4.98 1.89
N GLU A 21 8.35 3.81 2.24
CA GLU A 21 9.36 3.67 3.29
C GLU A 21 10.66 4.42 2.96
N VAL A 22 11.09 4.42 1.70
CA VAL A 22 12.26 5.20 1.24
C VAL A 22 11.97 6.69 1.02
N GLY A 23 10.78 7.17 1.37
CA GLY A 23 10.42 8.59 1.40
C GLY A 23 9.78 9.12 0.11
N HIS A 24 9.23 8.26 -0.74
CA HIS A 24 8.42 8.71 -1.87
C HIS A 24 6.96 8.92 -1.46
N GLN A 25 6.27 9.85 -2.12
CA GLN A 25 4.83 10.00 -2.00
C GLN A 25 4.19 8.98 -2.94
N VAL A 26 3.56 7.96 -2.37
CA VAL A 26 2.98 6.84 -3.13
C VAL A 26 1.46 6.89 -3.01
N ILE A 27 0.79 6.72 -4.15
CA ILE A 27 -0.65 6.51 -4.24
C ILE A 27 -0.89 5.11 -4.80
N CYS A 28 -1.68 4.32 -4.09
CA CYS A 28 -2.06 2.98 -4.52
C CYS A 28 -3.46 3.02 -5.12
N VAL A 29 -3.63 2.46 -6.32
CA VAL A 29 -4.90 2.43 -7.05
C VAL A 29 -5.32 0.99 -7.27
N ASP A 30 -6.55 0.64 -6.92
CA ASP A 30 -7.13 -0.67 -7.22
C ASP A 30 -8.59 -0.51 -7.67
N ILE A 31 -9.07 -1.46 -8.46
CA ILE A 31 -10.47 -1.51 -8.90
C ILE A 31 -11.38 -2.11 -7.83
N ASP A 32 -10.82 -2.90 -6.91
CA ASP A 32 -11.54 -3.51 -5.80
C ASP A 32 -11.70 -2.51 -4.65
N GLU A 33 -12.90 -1.94 -4.52
CA GLU A 33 -13.24 -0.98 -3.47
C GLU A 33 -13.03 -1.54 -2.06
N ASN A 34 -13.18 -2.86 -1.85
CA ASN A 34 -12.97 -3.46 -0.53
C ASN A 34 -11.50 -3.34 -0.13
N LYS A 35 -10.58 -3.63 -1.06
CA LYS A 35 -9.14 -3.47 -0.80
C LYS A 35 -8.79 -2.02 -0.53
N VAL A 36 -9.32 -1.10 -1.32
CA VAL A 36 -9.10 0.34 -1.14
C VAL A 36 -9.56 0.80 0.25
N ASN A 37 -10.75 0.39 0.69
CA ASN A 37 -11.27 0.74 2.01
C ASN A 37 -10.44 0.12 3.14
N LEU A 38 -9.96 -1.11 2.95
CA LEU A 38 -9.10 -1.81 3.91
C LEU A 38 -7.74 -1.11 4.06
N MET A 39 -7.11 -0.71 2.95
CA MET A 39 -5.86 0.04 2.98
C MET A 39 -6.04 1.42 3.63
N LYS A 40 -7.16 2.10 3.35
CA LYS A 40 -7.51 3.38 3.99
C LYS A 40 -7.73 3.27 5.50
N SER A 41 -8.13 2.10 6.01
CA SER A 41 -8.21 1.84 7.44
C SER A 41 -6.89 1.35 8.05
N GLY A 42 -5.81 1.30 7.27
CA GLY A 42 -4.47 0.91 7.73
C GLY A 42 -4.21 -0.59 7.76
N PHE A 43 -5.09 -1.39 7.15
CA PHE A 43 -4.98 -2.85 7.09
C PHE A 43 -4.55 -3.33 5.71
N SER A 44 -3.79 -4.42 5.67
CA SER A 44 -3.30 -4.98 4.41
C SER A 44 -4.33 -5.90 3.75
N PRO A 45 -4.67 -5.71 2.46
CA PRO A 45 -5.58 -6.59 1.72
C PRO A 45 -4.96 -7.96 1.37
N ILE A 46 -3.67 -8.14 1.66
CA ILE A 46 -2.92 -9.40 1.47
C ILE A 46 -2.16 -9.74 2.75
N TYR A 47 -1.81 -11.02 2.90
CA TYR A 47 -0.90 -11.43 3.96
C TYR A 47 0.55 -11.40 3.46
N GLU A 48 1.41 -10.66 4.17
CA GLU A 48 2.86 -10.67 4.03
C GLU A 48 3.48 -10.29 5.39
N ALA A 49 4.59 -10.93 5.76
CA ALA A 49 5.17 -10.76 7.08
C ALA A 49 5.66 -9.30 7.28
N GLY A 50 5.12 -8.62 8.30
CA GLY A 50 5.49 -7.24 8.63
C GLY A 50 4.89 -6.15 7.72
N LEU A 51 4.14 -6.51 6.67
CA LEU A 51 3.57 -5.52 5.74
C LEU A 51 2.55 -4.60 6.41
N GLU A 52 1.65 -5.14 7.22
CA GLU A 52 0.62 -4.35 7.90
C GLU A 52 1.24 -3.35 8.90
N GLU A 53 2.26 -3.77 9.64
CA GLU A 53 2.99 -2.88 10.54
C GLU A 53 3.68 -1.73 9.77
N LEU A 54 4.23 -2.01 8.59
CA LEU A 54 4.82 -0.98 7.72
C LEU A 54 3.75 -0.03 7.19
N MET A 55 2.60 -0.54 6.76
CA MET A 55 1.47 0.28 6.30
C MET A 55 0.90 1.17 7.41
N GLN A 56 0.85 0.68 8.65
CA GLN A 56 0.41 1.48 9.81
C GLN A 56 1.42 2.57 10.18
N LYS A 57 2.72 2.32 10.00
CA LYS A 57 3.79 3.32 10.22
C LYS A 57 3.86 4.36 9.09
N LYS A 58 3.52 3.98 7.87
CA LYS A 58 3.62 4.79 6.66
C LYS A 58 2.34 4.64 5.85
N LEU A 59 1.46 5.63 5.96
CA LEU A 59 0.19 5.60 5.23
C LEU A 59 0.44 5.80 3.73
N CYS A 60 0.34 4.73 2.95
CA CYS A 60 0.02 4.83 1.52
C CYS A 60 -1.46 5.21 1.40
N SER A 61 -1.75 6.32 0.72
CA SER A 61 -3.12 6.84 0.52
C SER A 61 -3.75 6.30 -0.77
#